data_AF-A0A947C4W2-F1
#
_entry.id   AF-A0A947C4W2-F1
#
_cell.length_a   1.000
_cell.length_b   1.000
_cell.length_c   1.000
_cell.angle_alpha   90.00
_cell.angle_beta   90.00
_cell.angle_gamma   90.00
#
_symmetry.space_group_name_H-M   'P 1'
#
loop_
_entity.id
_entity.type
_entity.pdbx_description
1 polymer ?
#
loop_
_entity_poly.entity_id
_entity_poly.type
_entity_poly.pdbx_seq_one_letter_code
_entity_poly.pdbx_strand_id
1 'polypeptide(L)'
;DLLTAIQDYALNGLPQASGVFYNGSSYPYWFKEGGPPAYPNRYVDFDFDMLTAAYNFVTSDKDPGGYMHNGGYIQQLLFDSICLMGGTPRVVTVPGRPGTCPIVAP
;
A
#
# COMPACT_ATOMS: atom_id res chain seq x y z
N ASP A 1 8.59 3.92 -0.32
CA ASP A 1 7.78 3.34 -1.43
C ASP A 1 6.40 3.02 -0.85
N LEU A 2 5.50 2.39 -1.61
CA LEU A 2 4.15 2.11 -1.12
C LEU A 2 4.14 1.18 0.10
N LEU A 3 4.98 0.14 0.13
CA LEU A 3 5.06 -0.76 1.29
C LEU A 3 5.42 0.00 2.56
N THR A 4 6.47 0.85 2.49
CA THR A 4 6.87 1.69 3.62
C THR A 4 5.73 2.59 4.09
N ALA A 5 5.01 3.23 3.16
CA ALA A 5 3.91 4.13 3.52
C ALA A 5 2.76 3.39 4.21
N ILE A 6 2.44 2.16 3.76
CA ILE A 6 1.45 1.29 4.43
C ILE A 6 1.90 0.95 5.85
N GLN A 7 3.18 0.62 6.04
CA GLN A 7 3.73 0.28 7.36
C GLN A 7 3.70 1.48 8.32
N ASP A 8 4.06 2.66 7.82
CA ASP A 8 3.99 3.91 8.59
C ASP A 8 2.55 4.26 8.97
N TYR A 9 1.59 4.10 8.05
CA TYR A 9 0.17 4.30 8.30
C TYR A 9 -0.40 3.33 9.33
N ALA A 10 0.05 2.08 9.31
CA ALA A 10 -0.37 1.07 10.28
C ALA A 10 -0.02 1.45 11.73
N LEU A 11 1.09 2.17 11.92
CA LEU A 11 1.55 2.62 13.23
C LEU A 11 1.01 4.00 13.63
N ASN A 12 0.82 4.91 12.66
CA ASN A 12 0.58 6.33 12.93
C ASN A 12 -0.73 6.89 12.34
N GLY A 13 -1.34 6.20 11.39
CA GLY A 13 -2.56 6.63 10.69
C GLY A 13 -3.84 5.93 11.16
N LEU A 14 -3.74 4.69 11.65
CA LEU A 14 -4.88 3.95 12.18
C LEU A 14 -5.37 4.49 13.54
N PRO A 15 -6.65 4.29 13.89
CA PRO A 15 -7.18 4.65 15.22
C PRO A 15 -6.45 3.96 16.38
N GLN A 16 -5.93 2.76 16.13
CA GLN A 16 -5.06 2.02 17.04
C GLN A 16 -3.85 1.51 16.25
N ALA A 17 -2.65 1.83 16.75
CA ALA A 17 -1.41 1.37 16.15
C ALA A 17 -1.37 -0.16 16.09
N SER A 18 -1.10 -0.70 14.90
CA SER A 18 -0.98 -2.13 14.65
C SER A 18 0.06 -2.36 13.57
N GLY A 19 1.26 -2.82 13.94
CA GLY A 19 2.34 -3.05 12.99
C GLY A 19 1.99 -4.14 11.98
N VAL A 20 2.33 -3.92 10.70
CA VAL A 20 2.05 -4.83 9.60
C VAL A 20 3.31 -5.17 8.81
N PHE A 21 3.39 -6.38 8.28
CA PHE A 21 4.36 -6.72 7.26
C PHE A 21 3.73 -7.54 6.12
N TYR A 22 4.36 -7.43 4.95
CA TYR A 22 3.99 -8.16 3.75
C TYR A 22 4.85 -9.41 3.56
N ASN A 23 4.24 -10.52 3.17
CA ASN A 23 4.91 -11.71 2.69
C ASN A 23 4.16 -12.28 1.49
N GLY A 24 4.68 -12.01 0.29
CA GLY A 24 4.07 -12.45 -0.97
C GLY A 24 4.05 -13.97 -1.19
N SER A 25 4.72 -14.76 -0.36
CA SER A 25 4.80 -16.22 -0.48
C SER A 25 3.88 -16.97 0.49
N SER A 26 3.08 -16.28 1.31
CA SER A 26 2.24 -16.90 2.33
C SER A 26 0.84 -16.29 2.34
N TYR A 27 -0.22 -17.11 2.20
CA TYR A 27 -1.60 -16.63 2.29
C TYR A 27 -1.95 -16.19 3.74
N PRO A 28 -2.60 -15.01 3.96
CA PRO A 28 -3.20 -14.08 2.99
C PRO A 28 -2.32 -12.85 2.64
N TYR A 29 -1.01 -12.99 2.73
CA TYR A 29 0.05 -12.03 2.38
C TYR A 29 0.32 -10.91 3.37
N TRP A 30 -0.67 -10.48 4.15
CA TRP A 30 -0.49 -9.45 5.17
C TRP A 30 -0.60 -10.04 6.58
N PHE A 31 0.33 -9.70 7.46
CA PHE A 31 0.45 -10.27 8.80
C PHE A 31 0.80 -9.20 9.85
N LYS A 32 0.41 -9.43 11.11
CA LYS A 32 0.80 -8.54 12.22
C LYS A 32 2.27 -8.74 12.56
N GLU A 33 2.99 -7.64 12.79
CA GLU A 33 4.36 -7.68 13.29
C GLU A 33 4.45 -8.41 14.65
N GLY A 34 5.63 -8.97 14.94
CA GLY A 34 5.86 -9.75 16.16
C GLY A 34 5.37 -11.19 16.10
N GLY A 35 4.80 -11.63 14.98
CA GLY A 35 4.37 -13.01 14.75
C GLY A 35 4.82 -13.59 13.40
N PRO A 36 4.67 -14.92 13.19
CA PRO A 36 5.04 -15.56 11.93
C PRO A 36 4.04 -15.26 10.80
N PRO A 37 4.43 -15.42 9.51
CA PRO A 37 3.53 -15.30 8.36
C PRO A 37 2.62 -16.54 8.23
N ALA A 38 1.76 -16.76 9.23
CA ALA A 38 0.82 -17.87 9.28
C ALA A 38 -0.62 -17.35 9.34
N TYR A 39 -1.57 -18.12 8.78
CA TYR A 39 -2.99 -17.72 8.74
C TYR A 39 -3.59 -17.25 10.09
N PRO A 40 -3.24 -17.85 11.25
CA PRO A 40 -3.68 -17.34 12.55
C PRO A 40 -3.20 -15.91 12.88
N ASN A 41 -2.06 -15.49 12.33
CA ASN A 41 -1.45 -14.16 12.52
C ASN A 41 -1.73 -13.19 11.34
N ARG A 42 -2.73 -13.49 10.50
CA ARG A 42 -3.12 -12.58 9.40
C ARG A 42 -3.48 -11.19 9.93
N TYR A 43 -3.17 -10.17 9.16
CA TYR A 43 -3.55 -8.80 9.46
C TYR A 43 -5.04 -8.59 9.16
N VAL A 44 -5.78 -8.01 10.11
CA VAL A 44 -7.24 -7.74 9.97
C VAL A 44 -7.62 -6.33 10.41
N ASP A 45 -6.65 -5.52 10.85
CA ASP A 45 -6.89 -4.20 11.44
C ASP A 45 -6.90 -3.10 10.36
N PHE A 46 -7.15 -3.47 9.11
CA PHE A 46 -7.27 -2.49 8.02
C PHE A 46 -8.51 -1.62 8.22
N ASP A 47 -8.36 -0.32 8.04
CA ASP A 47 -9.49 0.53 7.66
C ASP A 47 -9.69 0.52 6.13
N PHE A 48 -10.66 1.30 5.65
CA PHE A 48 -11.02 1.33 4.24
C PHE A 48 -9.87 1.83 3.34
N ASP A 49 -9.17 2.87 3.79
CA ASP A 49 -8.11 3.50 3.01
C ASP A 49 -6.87 2.59 2.95
N MET A 50 -6.46 2.03 4.08
CA MET A 50 -5.33 1.12 4.16
C MET A 50 -5.59 -0.18 3.39
N LEU A 51 -6.81 -0.73 3.45
CA LEU A 51 -7.16 -1.93 2.66
C LEU A 51 -7.03 -1.66 1.15
N THR A 52 -7.47 -0.47 0.70
CA THR A 52 -7.35 -0.06 -0.71
C THR A 52 -5.89 0.01 -1.14
N ALA A 53 -5.03 0.65 -0.34
CA ALA A 53 -3.61 0.73 -0.60
C ALA A 53 -2.92 -0.65 -0.59
N ALA A 54 -3.26 -1.50 0.38
CA ALA A 54 -2.73 -2.85 0.51
C ALA A 54 -3.12 -3.75 -0.68
N TYR A 55 -4.36 -3.64 -1.17
CA TYR A 55 -4.80 -4.35 -2.36
C TYR A 55 -4.00 -3.93 -3.60
N ASN A 56 -3.88 -2.62 -3.84
CA ASN A 56 -3.13 -2.08 -4.98
C ASN A 56 -1.65 -2.46 -4.92
N PHE A 57 -1.05 -2.49 -3.72
CA PHE A 57 0.31 -2.98 -3.54
C PHE A 57 0.44 -4.43 -4.05
N VAL A 58 -0.46 -5.32 -3.63
CA VAL A 58 -0.45 -6.72 -4.08
C VAL A 58 -0.68 -6.83 -5.58
N THR A 59 -1.60 -6.04 -6.15
CA THR A 59 -1.80 -5.98 -7.61
C THR A 59 -0.49 -5.65 -8.34
N SER A 60 0.26 -4.67 -7.83
CA SER A 60 1.56 -4.29 -8.43
C SER A 60 2.65 -5.34 -8.22
N ASP A 61 2.74 -5.95 -7.04
CA ASP A 61 3.76 -6.97 -6.71
C ASP A 61 3.53 -8.27 -7.50
N LYS A 62 2.26 -8.64 -7.70
CA LYS A 62 1.86 -9.88 -8.39
C LYS A 62 1.87 -9.77 -9.91
N ASP A 63 2.12 -8.58 -10.45
CA ASP A 63 2.33 -8.38 -11.89
C ASP A 63 3.77 -7.94 -12.19
N PRO A 64 4.73 -8.88 -12.29
CA PRO A 64 6.11 -8.55 -12.66
C PRO A 64 6.21 -7.93 -14.07
N GLY A 65 5.19 -8.11 -14.91
CA GLY A 65 5.08 -7.53 -16.26
C GLY A 65 4.24 -6.26 -16.32
N GLY A 66 3.85 -5.68 -15.18
CA GLY A 66 2.91 -4.56 -15.12
C GLY A 66 3.34 -3.33 -15.92
N TYR A 67 4.65 -3.15 -16.11
CA TYR A 67 5.22 -2.11 -16.97
C TYR A 67 4.85 -2.27 -18.45
N MET A 68 4.61 -3.50 -18.94
CA MET A 68 4.14 -3.76 -20.31
C MET A 68 2.61 -3.91 -20.39
N HIS A 69 1.98 -4.52 -19.39
CA HIS A 69 0.54 -4.78 -19.44
C HIS A 69 -0.28 -3.48 -19.36
N ASN A 70 0.11 -2.56 -18.47
CA ASN A 70 -0.42 -1.19 -18.40
C ASN A 70 0.41 -0.34 -17.43
N GLY A 71 1.65 -0.01 -17.80
CA GLY A 71 2.58 0.68 -16.89
C GLY A 71 2.06 2.02 -16.37
N GLY A 72 1.30 2.76 -17.19
CA GLY A 72 0.66 4.01 -16.77
C GLY A 72 -0.37 3.81 -15.67
N TYR A 73 -1.20 2.78 -15.76
CA TYR A 73 -2.18 2.45 -14.72
C TYR A 73 -1.51 1.97 -13.42
N ILE A 74 -0.47 1.13 -13.52
CA ILE A 74 0.29 0.71 -12.33
C ILE A 74 0.92 1.91 -11.63
N GLN A 75 1.47 2.87 -12.37
CA GLN A 75 1.99 4.12 -11.79
C GLN A 75 0.89 4.92 -11.08
N GLN A 76 -0.31 5.01 -11.66
CA GLN A 76 -1.45 5.69 -11.03
C GLN A 76 -1.85 5.02 -9.72
N LEU A 77 -1.99 3.69 -9.70
CA LEU A 77 -2.30 2.94 -8.48
C LEU A 77 -1.26 3.19 -7.38
N LEU A 78 0.03 3.07 -7.72
CA LEU A 78 1.11 3.30 -6.77
C LEU A 78 1.14 4.73 -6.26
N PHE A 79 0.97 5.72 -7.14
CA PHE A 79 0.93 7.13 -6.78
C PHE A 79 -0.21 7.44 -5.81
N ASP A 80 -1.43 7.05 -6.17
CA ASP A 80 -2.63 7.33 -5.38
C ASP A 80 -2.57 6.63 -4.02
N SER A 81 -2.13 5.38 -3.98
CA SER A 81 -2.00 4.63 -2.73
C SER A 81 -0.90 5.19 -1.83
N ILE A 82 0.23 5.69 -2.38
CA ILE A 82 1.24 6.35 -1.55
C ILE A 82 0.68 7.62 -0.92
N CYS A 83 -0.05 8.42 -1.70
CA CYS A 83 -0.67 9.64 -1.21
C CYS A 83 -1.74 9.36 -0.15
N LEU A 84 -2.55 8.33 -0.37
CA LEU A 84 -3.58 7.90 0.57
C LEU A 84 -2.99 7.50 1.93
N MET A 85 -1.81 6.89 1.94
CA MET A 85 -1.09 6.51 3.16
C MET A 85 -0.25 7.65 3.77
N GLY A 86 -0.41 8.89 3.29
CA GLY A 86 0.34 10.06 3.78
C GLY A 86 1.82 10.09 3.37
N GLY A 87 2.24 9.20 2.45
CA GLY A 87 3.60 9.16 1.91
C GLY A 87 3.84 10.18 0.81
N THR A 88 5.11 10.29 0.38
CA THR A 88 5.50 11.14 -0.75
C THR A 88 5.92 10.28 -1.96
N PRO A 89 5.19 10.33 -3.09
CA PRO A 89 5.58 9.65 -4.31
C PRO A 89 6.92 10.17 -4.84
N ARG A 90 7.78 9.28 -5.32
CA ARG A 90 9.07 9.66 -5.93
C ARG A 90 8.93 10.10 -7.39
N VAL A 91 7.87 9.66 -8.07
CA VAL A 91 7.60 10.00 -9.47
C VAL A 91 6.76 11.27 -9.50
N VAL A 92 7.33 12.36 -10.02
CA VAL A 92 6.70 13.69 -10.07
C VAL A 92 5.78 13.84 -11.29
N THR A 93 5.86 12.92 -12.25
CA THR A 93 5.03 12.92 -13.46
C THR A 93 4.35 11.57 -13.64
N VAL A 94 3.09 11.47 -13.19
CA VAL A 94 2.22 10.31 -13.44
C VAL A 94 1.07 10.76 -14.34
N PRO A 95 0.75 10.03 -15.43
CA PRO A 95 -0.30 10.44 -16.35
C PRO A 95 -1.63 10.69 -15.63
N GLY A 96 -2.23 11.87 -15.82
CA GLY A 96 -3.52 12.22 -15.22
C GLY A 96 -3.50 12.42 -13.70
N ARG A 97 -2.33 12.66 -13.09
CA ARG A 97 -2.17 12.98 -11.67
C ARG A 97 -1.37 14.27 -11.46
N PRO A 98 -1.66 15.04 -10.40
CA PRO A 98 -0.83 16.18 -10.00
C PRO A 98 0.57 15.71 -9.59
N GLY A 99 1.59 16.55 -9.72
CA GLY A 99 2.96 16.20 -9.32
C GLY A 99 3.19 16.11 -7.80
N THR A 100 2.15 16.36 -7.00
CA THR A 100 2.15 16.25 -5.53
C THR A 100 0.86 15.59 -5.09
N CYS A 101 0.85 15.01 -3.88
CA CYS A 101 -0.35 14.40 -3.36
C CYS A 101 -1.48 15.42 -3.24
N PRO A 102 -2.71 15.09 -3.67
CA PRO A 102 -3.86 15.91 -3.37
C PRO A 102 -3.96 16.03 -1.85
N ILE A 103 -4.17 17.24 -1.34
CA ILE A 103 -4.42 17.46 0.08
C ILE A 103 -5.70 16.70 0.40
N VAL A 104 -5.58 15.60 1.13
CA VAL A 104 -6.76 14.86 1.59
C VAL A 104 -7.49 15.79 2.55
N ALA A 105 -8.72 16.16 2.21
CA ALA A 105 -9.54 16.98 3.09
C ALA A 105 -9.69 16.25 4.44
N PRO A 106 -9.62 16.97 5.57
CA PRO A 106 -9.68 16.38 6.91
C PRO A 106 -10.98 15.63 7.18
#